data_AF-A0A661SDG9-F1
#
_entry.id   AF-A0A661SDG9-F1
#
_cell.length_a   1.000
_cell.length_b   1.000
_cell.length_c   1.000
_cell.angle_alpha   90.00
_cell.angle_beta   90.00
_cell.angle_gamma   90.00
#
_symmetry.space_group_name_H-M   'P 1'
#
loop_
_entity.id
_entity.type
_entity.pdbx_description
1 polymer ?
#
loop_
_entity_poly.entity_id
_entity_poly.type
_entity_poly.pdbx_seq_one_letter_code
_entity_poly.pdbx_strand_id
1 'polypeptide(L)'
;MNRCTIGWPLRFSCILFERAKVIRIINFSRALSVAFVLVLLCLAGTGPVLAEDVHLYVTWKGLEPDKCASAWLIARFADKKAKFRFLEKGTLTAEGIPFDTPQAKFRATHFTTTFGAILREYKLNEPALAMLDRIIRDIELNRWEKPLTEEGRGIEAAIDGLRKVEGETVEALQKSFVLFDWLYAHFQP
;
A
#
# COMPACT_ATOMS: atom_id res chain seq x y z
N MET A 1 -34.40 -96.71 40.61
CA MET A 1 -34.29 -95.68 41.66
C MET A 1 -32.84 -95.28 41.80
N ASN A 2 -32.47 -94.07 41.35
CA ASN A 2 -31.45 -93.19 41.95
C ASN A 2 -31.32 -91.89 41.13
N ARG A 3 -30.86 -90.83 41.82
CA ARG A 3 -31.07 -89.38 41.62
C ARG A 3 -30.13 -88.72 40.59
N CYS A 4 -30.32 -87.39 40.46
CA CYS A 4 -29.40 -86.29 40.08
C CYS A 4 -29.65 -85.68 38.69
N THR A 5 -30.31 -84.52 38.56
CA THR A 5 -29.92 -83.09 38.81
C THR A 5 -29.18 -82.40 37.66
N ILE A 6 -29.86 -81.38 37.10
CA ILE A 6 -29.42 -80.00 36.76
C ILE A 6 -28.32 -79.80 35.70
N GLY A 7 -28.59 -78.92 34.72
CA GLY A 7 -27.54 -78.12 34.06
C GLY A 7 -27.83 -77.61 32.63
N TRP A 8 -28.46 -76.45 32.51
CA TRP A 8 -28.13 -75.45 31.45
C TRP A 8 -26.91 -74.64 31.95
N PRO A 9 -26.07 -73.90 31.15
CA PRO A 9 -26.53 -73.03 30.04
C PRO A 9 -25.56 -72.71 28.86
N LEU A 10 -26.13 -72.07 27.83
CA LEU A 10 -25.66 -70.91 27.02
C LEU A 10 -24.20 -70.81 26.51
N ARG A 11 -24.06 -70.69 25.17
CA ARG A 11 -22.97 -69.95 24.50
C ARG A 11 -23.47 -69.27 23.21
N PHE A 12 -23.87 -68.00 23.32
CA PHE A 12 -24.08 -67.08 22.19
C PHE A 12 -23.64 -65.67 22.64
N SER A 13 -22.34 -65.33 22.51
CA SER A 13 -21.84 -63.95 22.76
C SER A 13 -20.42 -63.71 22.24
N CYS A 14 -20.09 -64.13 21.00
CA CYS A 14 -18.73 -63.92 20.45
C CYS A 14 -18.65 -63.10 19.15
N ILE A 15 -19.77 -62.80 18.47
CA ILE A 15 -19.71 -62.24 17.09
C ILE A 15 -19.89 -60.70 17.05
N LEU A 16 -20.42 -60.07 18.11
CA LEU A 16 -20.72 -58.63 18.12
C LEU A 16 -19.52 -57.72 18.45
N PHE A 17 -18.42 -58.26 18.98
CA PHE A 17 -17.28 -57.45 19.45
C PHE A 17 -16.27 -57.11 18.32
N GLU A 18 -16.19 -57.92 17.26
CA GLU A 18 -15.18 -57.77 16.20
C GLU A 18 -15.51 -56.64 15.19
N ARG A 19 -16.80 -56.40 14.92
CA ARG A 19 -17.25 -55.39 13.93
C ARG A 19 -16.98 -53.95 14.37
N ALA A 20 -16.99 -53.68 15.68
CA ALA A 20 -16.77 -52.33 16.22
C ALA A 20 -15.32 -51.85 16.05
N LYS A 21 -14.33 -52.76 16.10
CA LYS A 21 -12.90 -52.43 15.89
C LYS A 21 -12.61 -52.06 14.44
N VAL A 22 -13.14 -52.83 13.49
CA VAL A 22 -12.91 -52.61 12.05
C VAL A 22 -13.50 -51.27 11.57
N ILE A 23 -14.70 -50.91 12.03
CA ILE A 23 -15.34 -49.61 11.70
C ILE A 23 -14.53 -48.43 12.27
N ARG A 24 -13.97 -48.56 13.47
CA ARG A 24 -13.07 -47.55 14.06
C ARG A 24 -11.79 -47.37 13.25
N ILE A 25 -11.19 -48.46 12.76
CA ILE A 25 -9.95 -48.42 11.95
C ILE A 25 -10.21 -47.76 10.58
N ILE A 26 -11.33 -48.08 9.94
CA ILE A 26 -11.71 -47.49 8.64
C ILE A 26 -12.04 -45.99 8.78
N ASN A 27 -12.73 -45.60 9.86
CA ASN A 27 -13.01 -44.19 10.13
C ASN A 27 -11.74 -43.39 10.51
N PHE A 28 -10.79 -44.02 11.21
CA PHE A 28 -9.49 -43.42 11.52
C PHE A 28 -8.66 -43.18 10.24
N SER A 29 -8.66 -44.13 9.30
CA SER A 29 -8.00 -44.01 8.00
C SER A 29 -8.59 -42.90 7.12
N ARG A 30 -9.92 -42.76 7.07
CA ARG A 30 -10.60 -41.66 6.35
C ARG A 30 -10.34 -40.29 6.98
N ALA A 31 -10.31 -40.21 8.31
CA ALA A 31 -9.99 -38.97 9.02
C ALA A 31 -8.54 -38.53 8.77
N LEU A 32 -7.59 -39.47 8.70
CA LEU A 32 -6.19 -39.20 8.38
C LEU A 32 -6.03 -38.68 6.95
N SER A 33 -6.76 -39.25 5.99
CA SER A 33 -6.74 -38.81 4.58
C SER A 33 -7.35 -37.43 4.37
N VAL A 34 -8.46 -37.10 5.06
CA VAL A 34 -9.07 -35.76 4.98
C VAL A 34 -8.18 -34.71 5.64
N ALA A 35 -7.57 -35.02 6.79
CA ALA A 35 -6.60 -34.15 7.43
C ALA A 35 -5.38 -33.89 6.54
N PHE A 36 -4.88 -34.90 5.83
CA PHE A 36 -3.76 -34.77 4.91
C PHE A 36 -4.10 -33.89 3.69
N VAL A 37 -5.32 -34.03 3.13
CA VAL A 37 -5.81 -33.19 2.02
C VAL A 37 -6.01 -31.74 2.47
N LEU A 38 -6.53 -31.51 3.69
CA LEU A 38 -6.67 -30.16 4.25
C LEU A 38 -5.30 -29.51 4.54
N VAL A 39 -4.32 -30.27 5.03
CA VAL A 39 -2.94 -29.80 5.22
C VAL A 39 -2.29 -29.45 3.88
N LEU A 40 -2.49 -30.27 2.84
CA LEU A 40 -1.99 -29.97 1.49
C LEU A 40 -2.67 -28.74 0.86
N LEU A 41 -3.97 -28.55 1.07
CA LEU A 41 -4.70 -27.34 0.65
C LEU A 41 -4.21 -26.09 1.39
N CYS A 42 -3.88 -26.20 2.67
CA CYS A 42 -3.26 -25.11 3.44
C CYS A 42 -1.84 -24.78 2.97
N LEU A 43 -1.07 -25.78 2.53
CA LEU A 43 0.30 -25.58 2.04
C LEU A 43 0.35 -25.04 0.60
N ALA A 44 -0.68 -25.27 -0.21
CA ALA A 44 -0.77 -24.77 -1.58
C ALA A 44 -1.21 -23.28 -1.69
N GLY A 45 -1.62 -22.66 -0.58
CA GLY A 45 -2.18 -21.30 -0.55
C GLY A 45 -1.16 -20.15 -0.48
N THR A 46 0.15 -20.43 -0.47
CA THR A 46 1.19 -19.38 -0.39
C THR A 46 1.95 -19.27 -1.71
N GLY A 47 1.23 -18.89 -2.77
CA GLY A 47 1.90 -18.20 -3.88
C GLY A 47 2.60 -16.95 -3.33
N PRO A 48 3.77 -16.54 -3.86
CA PRO A 48 4.39 -15.31 -3.44
C PRO A 48 3.39 -14.18 -3.64
N VAL A 49 2.93 -13.57 -2.54
CA VAL A 49 2.36 -12.23 -2.58
C VAL A 49 3.44 -11.40 -3.25
N LEU A 50 3.18 -10.93 -4.47
CA LEU A 50 4.11 -10.08 -5.22
C LEU A 50 4.59 -9.03 -4.25
N ALA A 51 5.89 -9.05 -3.93
CA ALA A 51 6.47 -8.12 -2.97
C ALA A 51 6.09 -6.72 -3.44
N GLU A 52 5.26 -6.04 -2.64
CA GLU A 52 4.91 -4.65 -2.86
C GLU A 52 6.22 -3.88 -3.01
N ASP A 53 6.46 -3.25 -4.16
CA ASP A 53 7.66 -2.43 -4.35
C ASP A 53 7.54 -1.25 -3.39
N VAL A 54 8.18 -1.37 -2.22
CA VAL A 54 8.11 -0.41 -1.12
C VAL A 54 8.66 0.97 -1.49
N HIS A 55 9.29 1.08 -2.66
CA HIS A 55 9.81 2.32 -3.22
C HIS A 55 8.98 2.87 -4.39
N LEU A 56 7.89 2.20 -4.78
CA LEU A 56 7.00 2.69 -5.83
C LEU A 56 5.98 3.67 -5.24
N TYR A 57 5.98 4.90 -5.72
CA TYR A 57 4.99 5.92 -5.40
C TYR A 57 4.04 6.13 -6.57
N VAL A 58 2.74 6.12 -6.30
CA VAL A 58 1.70 6.13 -7.32
C VAL A 58 0.79 7.33 -7.15
N THR A 59 0.49 8.03 -8.23
CA THR A 59 -0.44 9.17 -8.23
C THR A 59 -1.20 9.23 -9.55
N TRP A 60 -2.20 10.09 -9.63
CA TRP A 60 -2.88 10.36 -10.90
C TRP A 60 -2.03 11.22 -11.81
N LYS A 61 -2.22 11.03 -13.11
CA LYS A 61 -1.61 11.84 -14.16
C LYS A 61 -1.94 13.33 -13.96
N GLY A 62 -0.91 14.15 -14.08
CA GLY A 62 -0.95 15.59 -13.86
C GLY A 62 0.42 16.11 -13.45
N LEU A 63 0.66 17.41 -13.64
CA LEU A 63 1.86 18.12 -13.19
C LEU A 63 1.46 19.36 -12.40
N GLU A 64 0.67 19.18 -11.35
CA GLU A 64 0.34 20.25 -10.42
C GLU A 64 1.58 20.63 -9.58
N PRO A 65 1.77 21.91 -9.22
CA PRO A 65 2.90 22.37 -8.42
C PRO A 65 3.12 21.57 -7.11
N ASP A 66 2.05 21.32 -6.34
CA ASP A 66 2.16 20.50 -5.11
C ASP A 66 2.57 19.06 -5.40
N LYS A 67 2.06 18.44 -6.48
CA LYS A 67 2.48 17.09 -6.90
C LYS A 67 3.96 17.04 -7.23
N CYS A 68 4.44 18.01 -8.01
CA CYS A 68 5.83 18.10 -8.43
C CYS A 68 6.76 18.32 -7.22
N ALA A 69 6.40 19.25 -6.34
CA ALA A 69 7.13 19.52 -5.10
C ALA A 69 7.16 18.30 -4.18
N SER A 70 6.02 17.61 -4.04
CA SER A 70 5.86 16.43 -3.20
C SER A 70 6.70 15.26 -3.69
N ALA A 71 6.69 14.99 -5.01
CA ALA A 71 7.52 13.95 -5.60
C ALA A 71 9.02 14.25 -5.45
N TRP A 72 9.43 15.52 -5.63
CA TRP A 72 10.80 15.96 -5.35
C TRP A 72 11.18 15.73 -3.87
N LEU A 73 10.32 16.14 -2.93
CA LEU A 73 10.55 15.98 -1.50
C LEU A 73 10.70 14.51 -1.11
N ILE A 74 9.85 13.64 -1.67
CA ILE A 74 9.94 12.19 -1.49
C ILE A 74 11.32 11.70 -1.97
N ALA A 75 11.68 11.99 -3.22
CA ALA A 75 12.92 11.49 -3.83
C ALA A 75 14.19 12.03 -3.15
N ARG A 76 14.13 13.25 -2.57
CA ARG A 76 15.29 13.92 -1.98
C ARG A 76 15.40 13.73 -0.47
N PHE A 77 14.33 13.47 0.27
CA PHE A 77 14.40 13.46 1.73
C PHE A 77 13.76 12.22 2.36
N ALA A 78 12.64 11.73 1.81
CA ALA A 78 11.90 10.62 2.42
C ALA A 78 12.40 9.25 1.95
N ASP A 79 12.56 9.05 0.64
CA ASP A 79 12.95 7.79 0.04
C ASP A 79 13.86 8.04 -1.18
N LYS A 80 15.15 7.76 -1.02
CA LYS A 80 16.18 7.93 -2.05
C LYS A 80 16.07 6.93 -3.20
N LYS A 81 15.28 5.87 -3.05
CA LYS A 81 15.04 4.85 -4.09
C LYS A 81 13.67 5.02 -4.76
N ALA A 82 12.95 6.09 -4.45
CA ALA A 82 11.60 6.35 -4.95
C ALA A 82 11.53 6.25 -6.47
N LYS A 83 10.56 5.46 -6.95
CA LYS A 83 10.11 5.39 -8.33
C LYS A 83 8.70 5.96 -8.40
N PHE A 84 8.32 6.53 -9.53
CA PHE A 84 7.00 7.14 -9.70
C PHE A 84 6.23 6.45 -10.82
N ARG A 85 4.92 6.33 -10.64
CA ARG A 85 4.00 5.86 -11.68
C ARG A 85 2.74 6.71 -11.69
N PHE A 86 2.31 7.08 -12.89
CA PHE A 86 1.02 7.70 -13.11
C PHE A 86 -0.05 6.67 -13.42
N LEU A 87 -1.22 6.90 -12.85
CA LEU A 87 -2.46 6.25 -13.21
C LEU A 87 -3.43 7.26 -13.82
N GLU A 88 -4.43 6.75 -14.52
CA GLU A 88 -5.54 7.60 -14.97
C GLU A 88 -6.32 8.16 -13.77
N LYS A 89 -6.89 9.35 -13.98
CA LYS A 89 -7.64 10.04 -12.92
C LYS A 89 -8.84 9.20 -12.48
N GLY A 90 -9.03 9.06 -11.17
CA GLY A 90 -10.09 8.23 -10.59
C GLY A 90 -9.70 6.76 -10.38
N THR A 91 -8.55 6.30 -10.90
CA THR A 91 -8.10 4.92 -10.68
C THR A 91 -7.63 4.73 -9.23
N LEU A 92 -8.13 3.69 -8.58
CA LEU A 92 -7.63 3.23 -7.28
C LEU A 92 -6.44 2.30 -7.52
N THR A 93 -5.43 2.36 -6.64
CA THR A 93 -4.27 1.47 -6.69
C THR A 93 -4.22 0.59 -5.45
N ALA A 94 -3.85 -0.67 -5.66
CA ALA A 94 -3.44 -1.59 -4.61
C ALA A 94 -1.91 -1.84 -4.63
N GLU A 95 -1.20 -1.19 -5.56
CA GLU A 95 0.25 -1.26 -5.69
C GLU A 95 0.91 0.07 -5.31
N GLY A 96 2.06 -0.04 -4.64
CA GLY A 96 2.87 1.10 -4.23
C GLY A 96 2.19 2.02 -3.21
N ILE A 97 2.90 3.09 -2.87
CA ILE A 97 2.49 4.09 -1.90
C ILE A 97 1.72 5.20 -2.64
N PRO A 98 0.39 5.32 -2.47
CA PRO A 98 -0.36 6.39 -3.10
C PRO A 98 -0.02 7.75 -2.48
N PHE A 99 0.14 8.77 -3.32
CA PHE A 99 0.25 10.17 -2.90
C PHE A 99 -0.52 11.09 -3.85
N ASP A 100 -0.90 12.26 -3.35
CA ASP A 100 -1.63 13.30 -4.09
C ASP A 100 -2.88 12.77 -4.83
N THR A 101 -3.62 11.90 -4.13
CA THR A 101 -4.92 11.38 -4.55
C THR A 101 -5.87 11.37 -3.35
N PRO A 102 -7.20 11.42 -3.55
CA PRO A 102 -8.16 11.51 -2.45
C PRO A 102 -8.02 10.41 -1.40
N GLN A 103 -7.66 9.19 -1.80
CA GLN A 103 -7.49 8.02 -0.92
C GLN A 103 -6.08 7.91 -0.30
N ALA A 104 -5.11 8.69 -0.77
CA ALA A 104 -3.74 8.60 -0.30
C ALA A 104 -3.58 9.04 1.17
N LYS A 105 -2.62 8.44 1.87
CA LYS A 105 -2.15 8.94 3.16
C LYS A 105 -1.56 10.35 3.01
N PHE A 106 -0.75 10.54 1.98
CA PHE A 106 -0.20 11.85 1.60
C PHE A 106 -1.17 12.50 0.62
N ARG A 107 -2.03 13.39 1.11
CA ARG A 107 -3.02 14.09 0.28
C ARG A 107 -3.22 15.52 0.75
N ALA A 108 -3.58 16.39 -0.19
CA ALA A 108 -4.07 17.72 0.12
C ALA A 108 -5.42 17.65 0.85
N THR A 109 -5.63 18.59 1.76
CA THR A 109 -6.90 18.83 2.49
C THR A 109 -7.10 20.35 2.59
N HIS A 110 -8.21 20.79 3.19
CA HIS A 110 -8.46 22.22 3.41
C HIS A 110 -7.39 22.95 4.25
N PHE A 111 -6.57 22.22 5.02
CA PHE A 111 -5.58 22.81 5.93
C PHE A 111 -4.13 22.48 5.56
N THR A 112 -3.90 21.62 4.58
CA THR A 112 -2.55 21.15 4.24
C THR A 112 -2.47 20.76 2.77
N THR A 113 -1.32 21.00 2.18
CA THR A 113 -0.91 20.43 0.89
C THR A 113 -0.44 19.00 1.07
N THR A 114 -0.29 18.25 -0.03
CA THR A 114 0.38 16.96 -0.05
C THR A 114 1.83 17.11 0.42
N PHE A 115 2.52 18.18 -0.01
CA PHE A 115 3.87 18.53 0.43
C PHE A 115 3.95 18.67 1.96
N GLY A 116 3.04 19.47 2.54
CA GLY A 116 2.97 19.66 3.99
C GLY A 116 2.60 18.38 4.75
N ALA A 117 1.80 17.49 4.16
CA ALA A 117 1.50 16.20 4.76
C ALA A 117 2.75 15.30 4.83
N ILE A 118 3.57 15.30 3.78
CA ILE A 118 4.83 14.55 3.73
C ILE A 118 5.84 15.12 4.73
N LEU A 119 6.02 16.44 4.80
CA LEU A 119 6.92 17.07 5.79
C LEU A 119 6.59 16.62 7.22
N ARG A 120 5.30 16.62 7.58
CA ARG A 120 4.86 16.19 8.91
C ARG A 120 5.12 14.70 9.17
N GLU A 121 4.80 13.83 8.22
CA GLU A 121 5.01 12.40 8.38
C GLU A 121 6.48 12.06 8.62
N TYR A 122 7.37 12.62 7.79
CA TYR A 122 8.80 12.33 7.84
C TYR A 122 9.57 13.24 8.81
N LYS A 123 8.87 14.13 9.55
CA LYS A 123 9.44 15.06 10.54
C LYS A 123 10.56 15.94 9.96
N LEU A 124 10.37 16.40 8.73
CA LEU A 124 11.32 17.24 8.00
C LEU A 124 11.06 18.72 8.36
N ASN A 125 12.00 19.34 9.08
CA ASN A 125 11.82 20.65 9.71
C ASN A 125 12.86 21.70 9.29
N GLU A 126 13.44 21.55 8.10
CA GLU A 126 14.48 22.47 7.63
C GLU A 126 13.89 23.83 7.18
N PRO A 127 14.55 24.96 7.45
CA PRO A 127 14.03 26.29 7.12
C PRO A 127 13.67 26.47 5.64
N ALA A 128 14.50 25.96 4.72
CA ALA A 128 14.25 26.00 3.29
C ALA A 128 13.00 25.20 2.90
N LEU A 129 12.77 24.03 3.53
CA LEU A 129 11.55 23.24 3.31
C LEU A 129 10.31 23.95 3.86
N ALA A 130 10.43 24.66 4.99
CA ALA A 130 9.33 25.46 5.53
C ALA A 130 8.95 26.63 4.60
N MET A 131 9.93 27.26 3.94
CA MET A 131 9.66 28.29 2.93
C MET A 131 8.95 27.70 1.70
N LEU A 132 9.43 26.56 1.18
CA LEU A 132 8.77 25.86 0.09
C LEU A 132 7.33 25.48 0.45
N ASP A 133 7.09 24.95 1.65
CA ASP A 133 5.75 24.58 2.09
C ASP A 133 4.80 25.78 2.13
N ARG A 134 5.30 26.95 2.55
CA ARG A 134 4.52 28.19 2.49
C ARG A 134 4.14 28.56 1.06
N ILE A 135 5.10 28.54 0.13
CA ILE A 135 4.85 28.91 -1.27
C ILE A 135 3.88 27.92 -1.93
N ILE A 136 4.05 26.62 -1.72
CA ILE A 136 3.15 25.59 -2.26
C ILE A 136 1.74 25.74 -1.67
N ARG A 137 1.61 26.04 -0.36
CA ARG A 137 0.30 26.38 0.23
C ARG A 137 -0.33 27.61 -0.41
N ASP A 138 0.46 28.64 -0.71
CA ASP A 138 -0.05 29.83 -1.39
C ASP A 138 -0.58 29.51 -2.80
N ILE A 139 0.10 28.61 -3.54
CA ILE A 139 -0.34 28.16 -4.87
C ILE A 139 -1.64 27.34 -4.80
N GLU A 140 -1.72 26.35 -3.90
CA GLU A 140 -2.81 25.37 -3.91
C GLU A 140 -4.05 25.83 -3.12
N LEU A 141 -3.85 26.46 -1.96
CA LEU A 141 -4.95 26.77 -1.04
C LEU A 141 -5.46 28.20 -1.20
N ASN A 142 -4.59 29.15 -1.55
CA ASN A 142 -4.92 30.58 -1.54
C ASN A 142 -5.21 31.18 -2.92
N ARG A 143 -5.27 30.35 -3.99
CA ARG A 143 -5.43 30.79 -5.39
C ARG A 143 -6.54 31.83 -5.62
N TRP A 144 -7.63 31.75 -4.86
CA TRP A 144 -8.80 32.60 -5.03
C TRP A 144 -8.91 33.72 -3.98
N GLU A 145 -8.12 33.66 -2.91
CA GLU A 145 -8.22 34.56 -1.78
C GLU A 145 -7.15 35.65 -1.80
N LYS A 146 -5.97 35.36 -2.35
CA LYS A 146 -4.83 36.28 -2.35
C LYS A 146 -4.03 36.18 -3.66
N PRO A 147 -3.40 37.29 -4.12
CA PRO A 147 -2.40 37.21 -5.16
C PRO A 147 -1.26 36.29 -4.73
N LEU A 148 -0.78 35.47 -5.66
CA LEU A 148 0.38 34.62 -5.46
C LEU A 148 1.64 35.48 -5.25
N THR A 149 2.59 34.94 -4.47
CA THR A 149 3.93 35.52 -4.40
C THR A 149 4.63 35.42 -5.76
N GLU A 150 5.69 36.21 -5.97
CA GLU A 150 6.45 36.17 -7.22
C GLU A 150 7.09 34.79 -7.46
N GLU A 151 7.56 34.13 -6.40
CA GLU A 151 8.06 32.75 -6.48
C GLU A 151 6.95 31.77 -6.85
N GLY A 152 5.75 31.93 -6.28
CA GLY A 152 4.59 31.10 -6.61
C GLY A 152 4.22 31.21 -8.09
N ARG A 153 4.16 32.44 -8.62
CA ARG A 153 3.92 32.70 -10.05
C ARG A 153 5.02 32.10 -10.93
N GLY A 154 6.27 32.19 -10.50
CA GLY A 154 7.42 31.61 -11.19
C GLY A 154 7.34 30.08 -11.27
N ILE A 155 6.98 29.41 -10.17
CA ILE A 155 6.79 27.96 -10.11
C ILE A 155 5.67 27.53 -11.06
N GLU A 156 4.51 28.19 -11.01
CA GLU A 156 3.40 27.86 -11.91
C GLU A 156 3.78 28.01 -13.38
N ALA A 157 4.43 29.13 -13.73
CA ALA A 157 4.86 29.38 -15.11
C ALA A 157 5.88 28.34 -15.59
N ALA A 158 6.84 27.95 -14.74
CA ALA A 158 7.84 26.94 -15.07
C ALA A 158 7.22 25.55 -15.26
N ILE A 159 6.33 25.15 -14.35
CA ILE A 159 5.65 23.84 -14.42
C ILE A 159 4.67 23.79 -15.60
N ASP A 160 3.92 24.86 -15.88
CA ASP A 160 3.06 24.94 -17.06
C ASP A 160 3.86 24.88 -18.37
N GLY A 161 5.01 25.55 -18.42
CA GLY A 161 5.95 25.46 -19.55
C GLY A 161 6.46 24.04 -19.74
N LEU A 162 6.90 23.39 -18.67
CA LEU A 162 7.35 21.99 -18.68
C LEU A 162 6.26 21.05 -19.21
N ARG A 163 5.04 21.19 -18.70
CA ARG A 163 3.88 20.41 -19.13
C ARG A 163 3.55 20.60 -20.61
N LYS A 164 3.66 21.83 -21.14
CA LYS A 164 3.43 22.13 -22.55
C LYS A 164 4.48 21.50 -23.48
N VAL A 165 5.73 21.42 -23.04
CA VAL A 165 6.85 20.91 -23.84
C VAL A 165 6.95 19.38 -23.77
N GLU A 166 6.80 18.81 -22.58
CA GLU A 166 7.11 17.40 -22.30
C GLU A 166 5.85 16.55 -22.09
N GLY A 167 4.68 17.17 -21.95
CA GLY A 167 3.44 16.50 -21.58
C GLY A 167 3.41 16.10 -20.09
N GLU A 168 2.38 15.35 -19.73
CA GLU A 168 2.13 14.88 -18.36
C GLU A 168 2.67 13.46 -18.18
N THR A 169 4.00 13.33 -18.21
CA THR A 169 4.72 12.06 -18.08
C THR A 169 5.48 11.99 -16.76
N VAL A 170 5.86 10.78 -16.34
CA VAL A 170 6.68 10.60 -15.14
C VAL A 170 8.07 11.22 -15.34
N GLU A 171 8.58 11.19 -16.56
CA GLU A 171 9.84 11.81 -16.95
C GLU A 171 9.76 13.34 -16.78
N ALA A 172 8.65 13.96 -17.20
CA ALA A 172 8.40 15.38 -16.97
C ALA A 172 8.29 15.71 -15.47
N LEU A 173 7.59 14.89 -14.69
CA LEU A 173 7.56 15.02 -13.23
C LEU A 173 8.99 15.03 -12.65
N GLN A 174 9.85 14.10 -13.07
CA GLN A 174 11.23 14.03 -12.61
C GLN A 174 12.07 15.22 -13.10
N LYS A 175 11.83 15.75 -14.30
CA LYS A 175 12.49 16.97 -14.79
C LYS A 175 12.17 18.19 -13.90
N SER A 176 10.97 18.25 -13.33
CA SER A 176 10.60 19.33 -12.39
C SER A 176 11.48 19.37 -11.13
N PHE A 177 12.14 18.27 -10.78
CA PHE A 177 12.96 18.19 -9.57
C PHE A 177 14.12 19.19 -9.58
N VAL A 178 14.64 19.52 -10.76
CA VAL A 178 15.70 20.52 -10.92
C VAL A 178 15.25 21.90 -10.44
N LEU A 179 14.00 22.29 -10.72
CA LEU A 179 13.43 23.55 -10.24
C LEU A 179 13.41 23.58 -8.70
N PHE A 180 12.96 22.50 -8.08
CA PHE A 180 12.90 22.43 -6.61
C PHE A 180 14.27 22.28 -5.97
N ASP A 181 15.24 21.63 -6.63
CA ASP A 181 16.64 21.63 -6.21
C ASP A 181 17.20 23.07 -6.16
N TRP A 182 16.90 23.90 -7.17
CA TRP A 182 17.32 25.31 -7.20
C TRP A 182 16.63 26.17 -6.16
N LEU A 183 15.30 26.03 -6.01
CA LEU A 183 14.55 26.78 -5.00
C LEU A 183 14.97 26.38 -3.59
N TYR A 184 15.19 25.10 -3.34
CA TYR A 184 15.70 24.62 -2.07
C TYR A 184 17.06 25.23 -1.74
N ALA A 185 17.98 25.26 -2.72
CA ALA A 185 19.29 25.91 -2.57
C ALA A 185 19.15 27.43 -2.35
N HIS A 186 18.23 28.09 -3.04
CA HIS A 186 17.96 29.52 -2.89
C HIS A 186 17.47 29.89 -1.48
N PHE A 187 16.68 29.03 -0.85
CA PHE A 187 16.17 29.25 0.50
C PHE A 187 17.08 28.70 1.62
N GLN A 188 18.27 28.17 1.29
CA GLN A 188 19.27 27.88 2.30
C GLN A 188 19.78 29.20 2.94
N PRO A 189 20.12 29.19 4.24
CA PRO A 189 20.66 30.34 4.94
C PRO A 189 22.10 30.72 4.50
#